data_AF-W9X9Z3-F1
#
_entry.id   AF-W9X9Z3-F1
#
_cell.length_a   1.000
_cell.length_b   1.000
_cell.length_c   1.000
_cell.angle_alpha   90.00
_cell.angle_beta   90.00
_cell.angle_gamma   90.00
#
_symmetry.space_group_name_H-M   'P 1'
#
loop_
_entity.id
_entity.type
_entity.pdbx_description
1 polymer ?
#
loop_
_entity_poly.entity_id
_entity_poly.type
_entity_poly.pdbx_seq_one_letter_code
_entity_poly.pdbx_strand_id
1 'polypeptide(L)'
;MASNAFPPLDTSMPGGNRAGASPTTLQAGGSVNGNGVGPAANYMAPLPVGHQQDLNYLYTQIQELGGILRSNREKVNVITRAAEEVAKRTNGTLSESEGGQESDKARIRELERELAKANHVVDLYKHEQKENTNLIAMYEDALGTATEQIRNYSGDTEGRFLAQRRYYNNLLQQEKDEHLQSRLDRDHWHAQTLRVCEMIRTAFRLRTDEWSEEYTVIAGLQAEVRCLRRCLGMEPEQPEEETGWPYLKDMPLNDQA
;
A
#
# COMPACT_ATOMS: atom_id res chain seq x y z
N MET A 1 13.69 23.98 30.19
CA MET A 1 14.53 23.38 29.14
C MET A 1 13.63 22.51 28.29
N ALA A 2 13.22 22.99 27.12
CA ALA A 2 12.38 22.27 26.18
C ALA A 2 13.27 21.73 25.06
N SER A 3 13.36 20.41 24.94
CA SER A 3 14.10 19.70 23.89
C SER A 3 13.11 19.16 22.87
N ASN A 4 13.03 19.84 21.72
CA ASN A 4 12.24 19.46 20.55
C ASN A 4 12.83 18.20 19.90
N ALA A 5 11.99 17.19 19.61
CA ALA A 5 12.37 15.90 19.03
C ALA A 5 12.00 15.74 17.54
N PHE A 6 11.91 16.84 16.79
CA PHE A 6 11.69 16.79 15.34
C PHE A 6 12.60 17.78 14.60
N PRO A 7 13.32 17.37 13.54
CA PRO A 7 14.08 18.29 12.70
C PRO A 7 13.13 19.10 11.79
N PRO A 8 13.46 20.36 11.47
CA PRO A 8 12.69 21.18 10.53
C PRO A 8 12.92 20.71 9.09
N LEU A 9 11.84 20.60 8.32
CA LEU A 9 11.87 20.41 6.88
C LEU A 9 12.31 21.71 6.20
N ASP A 10 13.47 21.68 5.56
CA ASP A 10 13.99 22.77 4.72
C ASP A 10 13.20 22.82 3.40
N THR A 11 12.38 23.86 3.26
CA THR A 11 11.72 24.23 2.01
C THR A 11 12.59 25.24 1.27
N SER A 12 13.59 24.76 0.55
CA SER A 12 14.27 25.57 -0.46
C SER A 12 14.79 24.70 -1.60
N MET A 13 14.24 24.89 -2.81
CA MET A 13 15.00 25.13 -4.05
C MET A 13 14.05 25.32 -5.27
N PRO A 14 14.50 26.08 -6.29
CA PRO A 14 13.67 26.78 -7.28
C PRO A 14 13.27 25.92 -8.49
N GLY A 15 12.36 26.47 -9.29
CA GLY A 15 11.70 25.81 -10.41
C GLY A 15 12.60 25.29 -11.53
N GLY A 16 12.08 24.30 -12.26
CA GLY A 16 12.66 23.82 -13.51
C GLY A 16 11.95 22.58 -14.07
N ASN A 17 11.17 22.81 -15.13
CA ASN A 17 10.77 21.90 -16.22
C ASN A 17 10.05 20.57 -15.96
N ARG A 18 8.84 20.55 -16.54
CA ARG A 18 8.05 19.39 -16.95
C ARG A 18 8.83 18.52 -17.96
N ALA A 19 8.92 17.21 -17.69
CA ALA A 19 8.97 16.17 -18.71
C ALA A 19 8.50 14.85 -18.08
N GLY A 20 7.39 14.31 -18.58
CA GLY A 20 6.92 12.98 -18.21
C GLY A 20 7.79 11.91 -18.86
N ALA A 21 8.12 10.86 -18.10
CA ALA A 21 8.72 9.66 -18.64
C ALA A 21 7.88 8.45 -18.23
N SER A 22 7.25 7.82 -19.21
CA SER A 22 6.63 6.50 -19.10
C SER A 22 7.71 5.41 -19.05
N PRO A 23 7.59 4.36 -18.24
CA PRO A 23 8.50 3.23 -18.32
C PRO A 23 8.02 2.26 -19.42
N THR A 24 8.66 2.33 -20.59
CA THR A 24 8.55 1.29 -21.62
C THR A 24 9.63 0.24 -21.37
N THR A 25 9.17 -0.98 -21.10
CA THR A 25 9.93 -2.24 -21.16
C THR A 25 10.57 -2.43 -22.53
N LEU A 26 11.86 -2.78 -22.55
CA LEU A 26 12.51 -3.80 -23.41
C LEU A 26 14.03 -3.62 -23.29
N GLN A 27 14.76 -4.68 -22.92
CA GLN A 27 15.57 -5.43 -23.88
C GLN A 27 16.47 -6.45 -23.19
N ALA A 28 16.39 -7.67 -23.72
CA ALA A 28 17.23 -8.81 -23.42
C ALA A 28 18.56 -8.75 -24.17
N GLY A 29 19.60 -9.35 -23.57
CA GLY A 29 20.87 -9.71 -24.22
C GLY A 29 22.04 -9.56 -23.25
N GLY A 30 22.84 -10.58 -22.96
CA GLY A 30 22.87 -11.96 -23.45
C GLY A 30 23.92 -12.77 -22.69
N SER A 31 23.96 -14.08 -22.96
CA SER A 31 25.06 -14.95 -22.55
C SER A 31 25.63 -15.74 -23.72
N VAL A 32 26.95 -15.69 -23.74
CA VAL A 32 27.98 -16.42 -24.47
C VAL A 32 27.66 -17.89 -24.85
N ASN A 33 27.79 -18.13 -26.17
CA ASN A 33 28.50 -19.20 -26.91
C ASN A 33 28.78 -20.58 -26.25
N GLY A 34 28.40 -21.66 -26.96
CA GLY A 34 28.83 -23.03 -26.63
C GLY A 34 28.24 -24.17 -27.48
N ASN A 35 28.62 -24.25 -28.76
CA ASN A 35 28.91 -25.46 -29.53
C ASN A 35 27.96 -26.71 -29.46
N GLY A 36 27.07 -26.84 -30.47
CA GLY A 36 26.88 -28.06 -31.27
C GLY A 36 25.90 -29.15 -30.80
N VAL A 37 24.70 -29.20 -31.40
CA VAL A 37 23.96 -30.40 -31.90
C VAL A 37 22.93 -29.90 -32.94
N GLY A 38 22.70 -30.70 -33.99
CA GLY A 38 22.12 -30.32 -35.29
C GLY A 38 20.61 -29.97 -35.38
N PRO A 39 20.12 -29.66 -36.60
CA PRO A 39 18.89 -28.91 -36.85
C PRO A 39 17.60 -29.75 -36.81
N ALA A 40 17.50 -30.70 -35.87
CA ALA A 40 16.36 -31.64 -35.77
C ALA A 40 15.58 -31.55 -34.44
N ALA A 41 15.78 -30.50 -33.65
CA ALA A 41 15.12 -30.34 -32.34
C ALA A 41 14.06 -29.21 -32.29
N ASN A 42 13.67 -28.64 -33.43
CA ASN A 42 12.80 -27.46 -33.49
C ASN A 42 11.29 -27.74 -33.47
N TYR A 43 10.87 -28.90 -32.95
CA TYR A 43 9.45 -29.32 -32.88
C TYR A 43 9.01 -29.76 -31.48
N MET A 44 9.63 -29.24 -30.43
CA MET A 44 9.13 -29.44 -29.08
C MET A 44 8.48 -28.14 -28.59
N ALA A 45 7.15 -28.18 -28.44
CA ALA A 45 6.39 -27.14 -27.75
C ALA A 45 7.11 -26.79 -26.43
N PRO A 46 7.14 -25.50 -26.01
CA PRO A 46 7.81 -25.12 -24.78
C PRO A 46 7.15 -25.88 -23.62
N LEU A 47 7.85 -26.90 -23.12
CA LEU A 47 7.39 -27.67 -21.98
C LEU A 47 7.22 -26.72 -20.79
N PRO A 48 6.20 -26.91 -19.95
CA PRO A 48 5.94 -26.04 -18.82
C PRO A 48 7.18 -25.88 -17.95
N VAL A 49 7.50 -24.63 -17.58
CA VAL A 49 8.71 -24.19 -16.83
C VAL A 49 9.05 -25.04 -15.58
N GLY A 50 8.10 -25.78 -15.00
CA GLY A 50 8.34 -26.69 -13.87
C GLY A 50 8.89 -28.08 -14.25
N HIS A 51 8.67 -28.58 -15.46
CA HIS A 51 9.10 -29.94 -15.85
C HIS A 51 10.61 -30.06 -15.98
N GLN A 52 11.29 -29.00 -16.41
CA GLN A 52 12.75 -28.97 -16.51
C GLN A 52 13.41 -28.86 -15.13
N GLN A 53 12.77 -28.22 -14.18
CA GLN A 53 13.22 -28.16 -12.78
C GLN A 53 13.08 -29.53 -12.09
N ASP A 54 11.97 -30.23 -12.33
CA ASP A 54 11.73 -31.57 -11.79
C ASP A 54 12.72 -32.59 -12.36
N LEU A 55 12.99 -32.57 -13.67
CA LEU A 55 14.00 -33.45 -14.28
C LEU A 55 15.41 -33.22 -13.72
N ASN A 56 15.79 -31.96 -13.45
CA ASN A 56 17.05 -31.65 -12.79
C ASN A 56 17.07 -32.15 -11.34
N TYR A 57 15.96 -32.02 -10.61
CA TYR A 57 15.82 -32.52 -9.24
C TYR A 57 15.96 -34.05 -9.16
N LEU A 58 15.25 -34.78 -10.05
CA LEU A 58 15.35 -36.24 -10.13
C LEU A 58 16.77 -36.71 -10.51
N TYR A 59 17.43 -36.01 -11.44
CA TYR A 59 18.81 -36.33 -11.81
C TYR A 59 19.77 -36.17 -10.62
N THR A 60 19.56 -35.13 -9.80
CA THR A 60 20.35 -34.87 -8.59
C THR A 60 20.12 -35.96 -7.54
N GLN A 61 18.87 -36.38 -7.31
CA GLN A 61 18.58 -37.50 -6.42
C GLN A 61 19.20 -38.82 -6.90
N ILE A 62 19.15 -39.11 -8.20
CA ILE A 62 19.74 -40.35 -8.75
C ILE A 62 21.26 -40.36 -8.57
N GLN A 63 21.93 -39.21 -8.76
CA GLN A 63 23.36 -39.06 -8.49
C GLN A 63 23.68 -39.30 -7.00
N GLU A 64 22.85 -38.76 -6.10
CA GLU A 64 23.00 -38.92 -4.66
C GLU A 64 22.81 -40.38 -4.23
N LEU A 65 21.74 -41.05 -4.69
CA LEU A 65 21.53 -42.48 -4.46
C LEU A 65 22.69 -43.33 -5.01
N GLY A 66 23.23 -42.96 -6.17
CA GLY A 66 24.42 -43.59 -6.75
C GLY A 66 25.66 -43.45 -5.87
N GLY A 67 25.84 -42.28 -5.23
CA GLY A 67 26.87 -42.04 -4.23
C GLY A 67 26.69 -42.91 -2.97
N ILE A 68 25.46 -42.99 -2.47
CA ILE A 68 25.11 -43.81 -1.30
C ILE A 68 25.37 -45.30 -1.59
N LEU A 69 24.96 -45.82 -2.75
CA LEU A 69 25.20 -47.21 -3.15
C LEU A 69 26.70 -47.53 -3.26
N ARG A 70 27.50 -46.63 -3.81
CA ARG A 70 28.96 -46.79 -3.88
C ARG A 70 29.58 -46.83 -2.48
N SER A 71 29.16 -45.92 -1.59
CA SER A 71 29.59 -45.91 -0.19
C SER A 71 29.17 -47.19 0.55
N ASN A 72 27.97 -47.71 0.28
CA ASN A 72 27.48 -48.94 0.89
C ASN A 72 28.32 -50.14 0.45
N ARG A 73 28.65 -50.24 -0.85
CA ARG A 73 29.53 -51.28 -1.38
C ARG A 73 30.94 -51.22 -0.79
N GLU A 74 31.47 -50.01 -0.59
CA GLU A 74 32.77 -49.82 0.05
C GLU A 74 32.76 -50.24 1.53
N LYS A 75 31.73 -49.85 2.28
CA LYS A 75 31.54 -50.29 3.68
C LYS A 75 31.41 -51.81 3.78
N VAL A 76 30.66 -52.45 2.88
CA VAL A 76 30.54 -53.91 2.83
C VAL A 76 31.90 -54.55 2.53
N ASN A 77 32.69 -54.03 1.57
CA ASN A 77 34.03 -54.54 1.30
C ASN A 77 34.98 -54.42 2.49
N VAL A 78 34.90 -53.32 3.25
CA VAL A 78 35.68 -53.13 4.48
C VAL A 78 35.27 -54.16 5.54
N ILE A 79 33.95 -54.39 5.71
CA ILE A 79 33.44 -55.40 6.64
C ILE A 79 33.88 -56.81 6.22
N THR A 80 33.80 -57.16 4.95
CA THR A 80 34.23 -58.48 4.45
C THR A 80 35.73 -58.67 4.67
N ARG A 81 36.54 -57.65 4.40
CA ARG A 81 38.00 -57.71 4.63
C ARG A 81 38.34 -57.83 6.12
N ALA A 82 37.61 -57.11 6.98
CA ALA A 82 37.75 -57.23 8.43
C ALA A 82 37.32 -58.62 8.92
N ALA A 83 36.25 -59.18 8.37
CA ALA A 83 35.79 -60.53 8.67
C ALA A 83 36.79 -61.60 8.21
N GLU A 84 37.40 -61.44 7.03
CA GLU A 84 38.47 -62.32 6.55
C GLU A 84 39.74 -62.23 7.41
N GLU A 85 40.10 -61.04 7.89
CA GLU A 85 41.25 -60.87 8.79
C GLU A 85 41.00 -61.50 10.17
N VAL A 86 39.77 -61.35 10.70
CA VAL A 86 39.35 -61.99 11.95
C VAL A 86 39.34 -63.52 11.79
N ALA A 87 38.79 -64.04 10.68
CA ALA A 87 38.80 -65.48 10.40
C ALA A 87 40.22 -66.06 10.26
N LYS A 88 41.16 -65.29 9.67
CA LYS A 88 42.58 -65.69 9.60
C LYS A 88 43.26 -65.70 10.98
N ARG A 89 42.92 -64.76 11.87
CA ARG A 89 43.45 -64.72 13.23
C ARG A 89 42.89 -65.85 14.09
N THR A 90 41.62 -66.22 13.93
CA THR A 90 41.02 -67.34 14.69
C THR A 90 41.54 -68.71 14.27
N ASN A 91 42.02 -68.87 13.03
CA ASN A 91 42.52 -70.16 12.53
C ASN A 91 43.99 -70.44 12.89
N GLY A 92 44.69 -69.49 13.54
CA GLY A 92 46.14 -69.54 13.79
C GLY A 92 46.58 -69.74 15.24
N THR A 93 45.68 -69.77 16.23
CA THR A 93 46.10 -69.82 17.64
C THR A 93 45.10 -70.59 18.50
N LEU A 94 45.32 -71.89 18.64
CA LEU A 94 44.81 -72.69 19.78
C LEU A 94 45.99 -73.54 20.27
N SER A 95 46.82 -72.93 21.12
CA SER A 95 47.75 -73.64 22.00
C SER A 95 47.22 -73.47 23.41
N GLU A 96 46.66 -74.56 23.91
CA GLU A 96 46.13 -74.72 25.26
C GLU A 96 47.30 -74.72 26.25
N SER A 97 47.30 -73.76 27.18
CA SER A 97 48.32 -73.65 28.23
C SER A 97 47.62 -73.40 29.57
N GLU A 98 47.75 -74.37 30.47
CA GLU A 98 47.14 -74.41 31.81
C GLU A 98 47.64 -73.31 32.79
N GLY A 99 48.37 -72.30 32.30
CA GLY A 99 48.59 -71.03 33.01
C GLY A 99 47.47 -69.99 32.83
N GLY A 100 46.46 -70.30 32.01
CA GLY A 100 45.41 -69.36 31.57
C GLY A 100 44.45 -68.87 32.65
N GLN A 101 44.19 -69.63 33.72
CA GLN A 101 43.12 -69.26 34.68
C GLN A 101 43.42 -68.01 35.52
N GLU A 102 44.69 -67.74 35.87
CA GLU A 102 45.08 -66.53 36.61
C GLU A 102 45.15 -65.32 35.67
N SER A 103 45.66 -65.50 34.45
CA SER A 103 45.67 -64.45 33.42
C SER A 103 44.28 -64.08 32.94
N ASP A 104 43.37 -65.05 32.84
CA ASP A 104 41.98 -64.84 32.46
C ASP A 104 41.22 -64.11 33.58
N LYS A 105 41.45 -64.45 34.85
CA LYS A 105 40.88 -63.70 35.99
C LYS A 105 41.38 -62.26 36.07
N ALA A 106 42.66 -62.02 35.78
CA ALA A 106 43.21 -60.66 35.73
C ALA A 106 42.62 -59.87 34.54
N ARG A 107 42.47 -60.54 33.39
CA ARG A 107 41.86 -59.95 32.18
C ARG A 107 40.37 -59.67 32.36
N ILE A 108 39.64 -60.53 33.07
CA ILE A 108 38.23 -60.30 33.43
C ILE A 108 38.10 -59.06 34.31
N ARG A 109 38.96 -58.88 35.33
CA ARG A 109 38.93 -57.67 36.18
C ARG A 109 39.28 -56.39 35.41
N GLU A 110 40.23 -56.46 34.47
CA GLU A 110 40.53 -55.31 33.62
C GLU A 110 39.36 -54.99 32.68
N LEU A 111 38.74 -56.00 32.06
CA LEU A 111 37.54 -55.83 31.25
C LEU A 111 36.36 -55.27 32.05
N GLU A 112 36.17 -55.68 33.30
CA GLU A 112 35.16 -55.12 34.21
C GLU A 112 35.46 -53.65 34.54
N ARG A 113 36.73 -53.29 34.73
CA ARG A 113 37.16 -51.91 34.97
C ARG A 113 36.98 -51.03 33.72
N GLU A 114 37.30 -51.55 32.54
CA GLU A 114 37.04 -50.86 31.26
C GLU A 114 35.54 -50.71 31.00
N LEU A 115 34.74 -51.74 31.29
CA LEU A 115 33.29 -51.71 31.17
C LEU A 115 32.67 -50.70 32.15
N ALA A 116 33.17 -50.62 33.38
CA ALA A 116 32.74 -49.62 34.35
C ALA A 116 33.06 -48.19 33.90
N LYS A 117 34.26 -47.94 33.34
CA LYS A 117 34.63 -46.65 32.75
C LYS A 117 33.76 -46.32 31.54
N ALA A 118 33.52 -47.28 30.65
CA ALA A 118 32.69 -47.11 29.47
C ALA A 118 31.24 -46.78 29.86
N ASN A 119 30.66 -47.48 30.83
CA ASN A 119 29.32 -47.19 31.35
C ASN A 119 29.24 -45.78 31.95
N HIS A 120 30.25 -45.35 32.70
CA HIS A 120 30.27 -44.00 33.26
C HIS A 120 30.29 -42.91 32.17
N VAL A 121 31.08 -43.10 31.12
CA VAL A 121 31.12 -42.19 29.96
C VAL A 121 29.79 -42.19 29.20
N VAL A 122 29.16 -43.36 29.05
CA VAL A 122 27.82 -43.49 28.46
C VAL A 122 26.78 -42.73 29.27
N ASP A 123 26.84 -42.77 30.60
CA ASP A 123 25.91 -42.04 31.46
C ASP A 123 26.11 -40.52 31.37
N LEU A 124 27.37 -40.05 31.28
CA LEU A 124 27.69 -38.65 31.00
C LEU A 124 27.12 -38.21 29.64
N TYR A 125 27.35 -38.97 28.56
CA TYR A 125 26.81 -38.62 27.25
C TYR A 125 25.28 -38.65 27.21
N LYS A 126 24.63 -39.56 27.95
CA LYS A 126 23.16 -39.55 28.08
C LYS A 126 22.66 -38.31 28.81
N HIS A 127 23.39 -37.84 29.83
CA HIS A 127 23.07 -36.61 30.54
C HIS A 127 23.21 -35.40 29.62
N GLU A 128 24.36 -35.25 28.95
CA GLU A 128 24.60 -34.18 27.99
C GLU A 128 23.59 -34.21 26.82
N GLN A 129 23.21 -35.40 26.36
CA GLN A 129 22.18 -35.55 25.32
C GLN A 129 20.81 -35.03 25.80
N LYS A 130 20.44 -35.27 27.06
CA LYS A 130 19.20 -34.73 27.65
C LYS A 130 19.25 -33.21 27.77
N GLU A 131 20.38 -32.65 28.17
CA GLU A 131 20.54 -31.19 28.26
C GLU A 131 20.52 -30.54 26.88
N ASN A 132 21.21 -31.11 25.90
CA ASN A 132 21.22 -30.62 24.53
C ASN A 132 19.83 -30.69 23.89
N THR A 133 19.07 -31.78 24.11
CA THR A 133 17.69 -31.88 23.60
C THR A 133 16.76 -30.88 24.27
N ASN A 134 16.92 -30.62 25.57
CA ASN A 134 16.18 -29.56 26.25
C ASN A 134 16.53 -28.17 25.68
N LEU A 135 17.80 -27.90 25.45
CA LEU A 135 18.25 -26.62 24.90
C LEU A 135 17.71 -26.40 23.47
N ILE A 136 17.68 -27.44 22.64
CA ILE A 136 17.06 -27.40 21.31
C ILE A 136 15.57 -27.04 21.42
N ALA A 137 14.83 -27.66 22.34
CA ALA A 137 13.42 -27.35 22.55
C ALA A 137 13.20 -25.88 22.98
N MET A 138 14.06 -25.34 23.85
CA MET A 138 14.01 -23.93 24.24
C MET A 138 14.29 -22.99 23.08
N TYR A 139 15.25 -23.33 22.21
CA TYR A 139 15.52 -22.53 21.01
C TYR A 139 14.39 -22.60 20.00
N GLU A 140 13.76 -23.77 19.83
CA GLU A 140 12.60 -23.94 18.97
C GLU A 140 11.45 -23.05 19.44
N ASP A 141 11.13 -23.05 20.73
CA ASP A 141 10.08 -22.21 21.31
C ASP A 141 10.40 -20.70 21.19
N ALA A 142 11.64 -20.31 21.50
CA ALA A 142 12.07 -18.92 21.38
C ALA A 142 12.05 -18.42 19.93
N LEU A 143 12.51 -19.24 18.97
CA LEU A 143 12.45 -18.90 17.55
C LEU A 143 11.02 -18.91 17.02
N GLY A 144 10.17 -19.84 17.45
CA GLY A 144 8.75 -19.87 17.15
C GLY A 144 8.07 -18.58 17.58
N THR A 145 8.30 -18.16 18.83
CA THR A 145 7.76 -16.92 19.38
C THR A 145 8.29 -15.68 18.64
N ALA A 146 9.60 -15.62 18.37
CA ALA A 146 10.20 -14.48 17.68
C ALA A 146 9.68 -14.33 16.24
N THR A 147 9.54 -15.44 15.51
CA THR A 147 9.02 -15.43 14.14
C THR A 147 7.55 -15.02 14.09
N GLU A 148 6.73 -15.44 15.06
CA GLU A 148 5.35 -14.98 15.19
C GLU A 148 5.27 -13.48 15.50
N GLN A 149 6.09 -12.98 16.42
CA GLN A 149 6.15 -11.54 16.71
C GLN A 149 6.57 -10.72 15.48
N ILE A 150 7.56 -11.17 14.70
CA ILE A 150 7.99 -10.50 13.46
C ILE A 150 6.84 -10.48 12.45
N ARG A 151 6.14 -11.60 12.26
CA ARG A 151 4.99 -11.67 11.36
C ARG A 151 3.89 -10.71 11.79
N ASN A 152 3.54 -10.70 13.07
CA ASN A 152 2.50 -9.83 13.62
C ASN A 152 2.88 -8.35 13.49
N TYR A 153 4.13 -8.00 13.79
CA TYR A 153 4.65 -6.64 13.64
C TYR A 153 4.60 -6.16 12.19
N SER A 154 5.04 -6.99 11.24
CA SER A 154 5.00 -6.66 9.81
C SER A 154 3.57 -6.45 9.34
N GLY A 155 2.65 -7.35 9.74
CA GLY A 155 1.24 -7.27 9.37
C GLY A 155 0.54 -6.03 9.95
N ASP A 156 0.77 -5.73 11.24
CA ASP A 156 0.21 -4.54 11.88
C ASP A 156 0.77 -3.25 11.25
N THR A 157 2.07 -3.22 10.96
CA THR A 157 2.70 -2.05 10.32
C THR A 157 2.13 -1.78 8.94
N GLU A 158 1.97 -2.82 8.10
CA GLU A 158 1.33 -2.69 6.79
C GLU A 158 -0.14 -2.26 6.93
N GLY A 159 -0.88 -2.86 7.86
CA GLY A 159 -2.27 -2.51 8.15
C GLY A 159 -2.43 -1.04 8.54
N ARG A 160 -1.57 -0.53 9.42
CA ARG A 160 -1.55 0.87 9.85
C ARG A 160 -1.23 1.81 8.68
N PHE A 161 -0.27 1.47 7.85
CA PHE A 161 0.08 2.29 6.67
C PHE A 161 -1.07 2.36 5.67
N LEU A 162 -1.73 1.23 5.40
CA LEU A 162 -2.90 1.20 4.52
C LEU A 162 -4.09 1.97 5.11
N ALA A 163 -4.35 1.84 6.42
CA ALA A 163 -5.40 2.59 7.11
C ALA A 163 -5.14 4.10 7.01
N GLN A 164 -3.91 4.54 7.26
CA GLN A 164 -3.52 5.94 7.14
C GLN A 164 -3.69 6.45 5.71
N ARG A 165 -3.28 5.69 4.70
CA ARG A 165 -3.45 6.08 3.29
C ARG A 165 -4.92 6.20 2.89
N ARG A 166 -5.77 5.27 3.34
CA ARG A 166 -7.22 5.32 3.12
C ARG A 166 -7.82 6.55 3.79
N TYR A 167 -7.44 6.83 5.04
CA TYR A 167 -7.90 7.99 5.78
C TYR A 167 -7.55 9.31 5.06
N TYR A 168 -6.29 9.50 4.64
CA TYR A 168 -5.90 10.70 3.91
C TYR A 168 -6.60 10.83 2.56
N ASN A 169 -6.83 9.73 1.85
CA ASN A 169 -7.55 9.77 0.59
C ASN A 169 -9.02 10.19 0.80
N ASN A 170 -9.65 9.68 1.87
CA ASN A 170 -11.02 10.06 2.24
C ASN A 170 -11.09 11.54 2.63
N LEU A 171 -10.15 12.02 3.45
CA LEU A 171 -10.07 13.44 3.83
C LEU A 171 -9.87 14.34 2.61
N LEU A 172 -8.98 13.97 1.68
CA LEU A 172 -8.77 14.73 0.44
C LEU A 172 -10.02 14.74 -0.45
N GLN A 173 -10.80 13.65 -0.46
CA GLN A 173 -12.05 13.60 -1.19
C GLN A 173 -13.11 14.49 -0.53
N GLN A 174 -13.22 14.44 0.80
CA GLN A 174 -14.12 15.30 1.57
C GLN A 174 -13.83 16.78 1.30
N GLU A 175 -12.57 17.21 1.36
CA GLU A 175 -12.17 18.60 1.06
C GLU A 175 -12.55 19.03 -0.37
N LYS A 176 -12.42 18.13 -1.35
CA LYS A 176 -12.87 18.40 -2.73
C LYS A 176 -14.38 18.57 -2.82
N ASP A 177 -15.12 17.72 -2.12
CA ASP A 177 -16.58 17.74 -2.12
C ASP A 177 -17.11 18.99 -1.38
N GLU A 178 -16.51 19.35 -0.24
CA GLU A 178 -16.82 20.59 0.49
C GLU A 178 -16.51 21.85 -0.33
N HIS A 179 -15.37 21.87 -1.02
CA HIS A 179 -15.02 22.98 -1.91
C HIS A 179 -15.97 23.09 -3.11
N LEU A 180 -16.40 21.96 -3.67
CA LEU A 180 -17.42 21.95 -4.73
C LEU A 180 -18.76 22.47 -4.18
N GLN A 181 -19.18 22.01 -3.01
CA GLN A 181 -20.43 22.43 -2.38
C GLN A 181 -20.47 23.95 -2.14
N SER A 182 -19.39 24.51 -1.59
CA SER A 182 -19.27 25.96 -1.37
C SER A 182 -19.44 26.77 -2.66
N ARG A 183 -18.89 26.29 -3.78
CA ARG A 183 -19.06 26.94 -5.09
C ARG A 183 -20.50 26.83 -5.59
N LEU A 184 -21.13 25.67 -5.46
CA LEU A 184 -22.52 25.46 -5.85
C LEU A 184 -23.46 26.36 -5.03
N ASP A 185 -23.24 26.48 -3.73
CA ASP A 185 -24.02 27.36 -2.85
C ASP A 185 -23.85 28.83 -3.25
N ARG A 186 -22.61 29.25 -3.52
CA ARG A 186 -22.34 30.62 -4.00
C ARG A 186 -23.07 30.90 -5.32
N ASP A 187 -23.00 29.99 -6.28
CA ASP A 187 -23.66 30.15 -7.58
C ASP A 187 -25.20 30.14 -7.41
N HIS A 188 -25.75 29.35 -6.48
CA HIS A 188 -27.16 29.35 -6.12
C HIS A 188 -27.63 30.72 -5.59
N TRP A 189 -26.89 31.29 -4.62
CA TRP A 189 -27.22 32.61 -4.06
C TRP A 189 -27.06 33.74 -5.07
N HIS A 190 -26.05 33.67 -5.94
CA HIS A 190 -25.89 34.62 -7.04
C HIS A 190 -27.07 34.56 -8.02
N ALA A 191 -27.51 33.35 -8.42
CA ALA A 191 -28.65 33.18 -9.30
C ALA A 191 -29.95 33.73 -8.66
N GLN A 192 -30.17 33.44 -7.37
CA GLN A 192 -31.33 33.98 -6.64
C GLN A 192 -31.29 35.51 -6.55
N THR A 193 -30.11 36.09 -6.31
CA THR A 193 -29.95 37.55 -6.25
C THR A 193 -30.24 38.20 -7.59
N LEU A 194 -29.74 37.63 -8.70
CA LEU A 194 -30.04 38.13 -10.04
C LEU A 194 -31.54 38.07 -10.35
N ARG A 195 -32.21 36.98 -9.97
CA ARG A 195 -33.66 36.83 -10.11
C ARG A 195 -34.43 37.91 -9.36
N VAL A 196 -34.04 38.22 -8.12
CA VAL A 196 -34.67 39.29 -7.33
C VAL A 196 -34.41 40.65 -7.97
N CYS A 197 -33.18 40.92 -8.45
CA CYS A 197 -32.87 42.15 -9.19
C CYS A 197 -33.74 42.31 -10.45
N GLU A 198 -33.99 41.25 -11.21
CA GLU A 198 -34.91 41.25 -12.35
C GLU A 198 -36.35 41.52 -11.93
N MET A 199 -36.82 40.88 -10.85
CA MET A 199 -38.15 41.14 -10.28
C MET A 199 -38.32 42.60 -9.85
N ILE A 200 -37.29 43.20 -9.25
CA ILE A 200 -37.32 44.62 -8.84
C ILE A 200 -37.36 45.54 -10.08
N ARG A 201 -36.52 45.29 -11.09
CA ARG A 201 -36.53 46.08 -12.33
C ARG A 201 -37.86 45.98 -13.07
N THR A 202 -38.44 44.77 -13.12
CA THR A 202 -39.74 44.56 -13.76
C THR A 202 -40.88 45.20 -12.98
N ALA A 203 -40.89 45.10 -11.64
CA ALA A 203 -41.85 45.81 -10.80
C ALA A 203 -41.74 47.32 -10.93
N PHE A 204 -40.51 47.86 -10.98
CA PHE A 204 -40.28 49.28 -11.23
C PHE A 204 -40.80 49.70 -12.61
N ARG A 205 -40.51 48.93 -13.66
CA ARG A 205 -41.02 49.19 -15.01
C ARG A 205 -42.55 49.17 -15.05
N LEU A 206 -43.19 48.16 -14.46
CA LEU A 206 -44.66 48.08 -14.38
C LEU A 206 -45.24 49.29 -13.63
N ARG A 207 -44.61 49.70 -12.53
CA ARG A 207 -44.98 50.91 -11.80
C ARG A 207 -44.75 52.19 -12.60
N THR A 208 -43.76 52.29 -13.47
CA THR A 208 -43.58 53.49 -14.31
C THR A 208 -44.54 53.50 -15.49
N ASP A 209 -44.73 52.35 -16.13
CA ASP A 209 -45.56 52.20 -17.32
C ASP A 209 -47.03 52.49 -16.98
N GLU A 210 -47.54 51.99 -15.84
CA GLU A 210 -48.91 52.20 -15.36
C GLU A 210 -49.26 53.70 -15.16
N TRP A 211 -48.27 54.58 -14.98
CA TRP A 211 -48.47 56.00 -14.68
C TRP A 211 -47.95 56.92 -15.78
N SER A 212 -47.56 56.39 -16.95
CA SER A 212 -46.79 57.18 -17.93
C SER A 212 -47.65 57.86 -19.01
N GLU A 213 -48.52 57.13 -19.71
CA GLU A 213 -49.23 57.67 -20.87
C GLU A 213 -50.32 58.68 -20.48
N GLU A 214 -51.19 58.30 -19.54
CA GLU A 214 -52.32 59.13 -19.13
C GLU A 214 -51.85 60.43 -18.46
N TYR A 215 -50.82 60.34 -17.64
CA TYR A 215 -50.26 61.48 -16.91
C TYR A 215 -49.47 62.43 -17.81
N THR A 216 -48.74 61.92 -18.80
CA THR A 216 -48.04 62.77 -19.78
C THR A 216 -49.02 63.57 -20.64
N VAL A 217 -50.16 62.98 -21.00
CA VAL A 217 -51.25 63.69 -21.68
C VAL A 217 -51.85 64.79 -20.79
N ILE A 218 -52.18 64.48 -19.53
CA ILE A 218 -52.73 65.48 -18.60
C ILE A 218 -51.73 66.62 -18.37
N ALA A 219 -50.45 66.31 -18.14
CA ALA A 219 -49.40 67.32 -17.96
C ALA A 219 -49.17 68.16 -19.23
N GLY A 220 -49.23 67.55 -20.42
CA GLY A 220 -49.15 68.24 -21.70
C GLY A 220 -50.30 69.22 -21.90
N LEU A 221 -51.53 68.79 -21.62
CA LEU A 221 -52.72 69.63 -21.70
C LEU A 221 -52.67 70.80 -20.70
N GLN A 222 -52.21 70.57 -19.46
CA GLN A 222 -51.98 71.67 -18.51
C GLN A 222 -50.95 72.67 -19.03
N ALA A 223 -49.84 72.20 -19.62
CA ALA A 223 -48.83 73.07 -20.20
C ALA A 223 -49.37 73.90 -21.38
N GLU A 224 -50.22 73.30 -22.22
CA GLU A 224 -50.93 74.00 -23.30
C GLU A 224 -51.88 75.07 -22.75
N VAL A 225 -52.71 74.75 -21.75
CA VAL A 225 -53.62 75.71 -21.11
C VAL A 225 -52.84 76.86 -20.47
N ARG A 226 -51.74 76.58 -19.75
CA ARG A 226 -50.83 77.60 -19.20
C ARG A 226 -50.25 78.48 -20.32
N CYS A 227 -49.85 77.89 -21.45
CA CYS A 227 -49.34 78.63 -22.60
C CYS A 227 -50.41 79.56 -23.20
N LEU A 228 -51.61 79.02 -23.45
CA LEU A 228 -52.74 79.78 -23.99
C LEU A 228 -53.16 80.91 -23.04
N ARG A 229 -53.21 80.68 -21.73
CA ARG A 229 -53.47 81.74 -20.74
C ARG A 229 -52.43 82.86 -20.81
N ARG A 230 -51.14 82.51 -20.90
CA ARG A 230 -50.06 83.49 -21.09
C ARG A 230 -50.23 84.30 -22.38
N CYS A 231 -50.55 83.66 -23.50
CA CYS A 231 -50.79 84.34 -24.78
C CYS A 231 -52.00 85.29 -24.73
N LEU A 232 -53.02 84.95 -23.95
CA LEU A 232 -54.22 85.75 -23.76
C LEU A 232 -54.10 86.80 -22.65
N GLY A 233 -52.94 86.89 -21.98
CA GLY A 233 -52.69 87.84 -20.90
C GLY A 233 -53.48 87.55 -19.61
N MET A 234 -53.96 86.32 -19.44
CA MET A 234 -54.66 85.89 -18.22
C MET A 234 -53.67 85.52 -17.12
N GLU A 235 -54.10 85.66 -15.86
CA GLU A 235 -53.31 85.27 -14.69
C GLU A 235 -53.06 83.75 -14.68
N PRO A 236 -51.85 83.29 -14.29
CA PRO A 236 -51.60 81.87 -14.11
C PRO A 236 -52.56 81.27 -13.09
N GLU A 237 -53.08 80.08 -13.41
CA GLU A 237 -53.93 79.31 -12.51
C GLU A 237 -53.09 78.77 -11.33
N GLN A 238 -53.69 78.69 -10.14
CA GLN A 238 -53.05 78.00 -9.04
C GLN A 238 -52.99 76.51 -9.35
N PRO A 239 -51.91 75.78 -8.96
CA PRO A 239 -51.78 74.36 -9.26
C PRO A 239 -53.03 73.55 -8.87
N GLU A 240 -53.62 73.83 -7.70
CA GLU A 240 -54.79 73.12 -7.16
C GLU A 240 -56.08 73.35 -7.96
N GLU A 241 -56.15 74.43 -8.74
CA GLU A 241 -57.30 74.83 -9.54
C GLU A 241 -57.21 74.27 -10.97
N GLU A 242 -56.04 73.80 -11.39
CA GLU A 242 -55.82 73.27 -12.73
C GLU A 242 -56.60 71.97 -12.96
N THR A 243 -57.28 71.91 -14.12
CA THR A 243 -57.95 70.68 -14.54
C THR A 243 -56.92 69.55 -14.68
N GLY A 244 -57.14 68.44 -13.99
CA GLY A 244 -56.20 67.31 -13.95
C GLY A 244 -55.27 67.25 -12.73
N TRP A 245 -55.23 68.30 -11.90
CA TRP A 245 -54.40 68.34 -10.68
C TRP A 245 -54.63 67.16 -9.70
N PRO A 246 -55.89 66.72 -9.44
CA PRO A 246 -56.13 65.59 -8.54
C PRO A 246 -55.50 64.28 -8.98
N TYR A 247 -55.20 64.12 -10.27
CA TYR A 247 -54.55 62.93 -10.81
C TYR A 247 -53.04 63.07 -10.70
N LEU A 248 -52.48 64.25 -11.02
CA LEU A 248 -51.04 64.50 -11.01
C LEU A 248 -50.43 64.63 -9.61
N LYS A 249 -51.20 65.00 -8.58
CA LYS A 249 -50.69 65.23 -7.21
C LYS A 249 -50.02 64.01 -6.57
N ASP A 250 -50.47 62.80 -6.93
CA ASP A 250 -50.01 61.52 -6.36
C ASP A 250 -48.89 60.88 -7.19
N MET A 251 -48.46 61.54 -8.28
CA MET A 251 -47.38 61.06 -9.11
C MET A 251 -46.07 61.07 -8.31
N PRO A 252 -45.29 59.97 -8.32
CA PRO A 252 -44.04 59.86 -7.55
C PRO A 252 -42.90 60.79 -8.03
N LEU A 253 -43.19 61.73 -8.93
CA LEU A 253 -42.29 62.80 -9.39
C LEU A 253 -42.59 64.16 -8.75
N ASN A 254 -43.65 64.28 -7.93
CA ASN A 254 -43.99 65.56 -7.29
C ASN A 254 -43.26 65.79 -5.95
N ASP A 255 -42.26 64.98 -5.61
CA ASP A 255 -41.43 65.21 -4.43
C ASP A 255 -40.04 65.73 -4.85
N GLN A 256 -39.90 67.05 -4.74
CA GLN A 256 -38.66 67.82 -4.58
C GLN A 256 -37.78 68.03 -5.83
N ALA A 257 -38.07 69.14 -6.53
CA ALA A 257 -37.04 70.03 -7.07
C ALA A 257 -37.33 71.47 -6.59
#